data_AF-R5BIU6-F1
#
_entry.id   AF-R5BIU6-F1
#
_cell.length_a   1.000
_cell.length_b   1.000
_cell.length_c   1.000
_cell.angle_alpha   90.00
_cell.angle_beta   90.00
_cell.angle_gamma   90.00
#
_symmetry.space_group_name_H-M   'P 1'
#
loop_
_entity.id
_entity.type
_entity.pdbx_description
1 polymer ?
#
loop_
_entity_poly.entity_id
_entity_poly.type
_entity_poly.pdbx_seq_one_letter_code
_entity_poly.pdbx_strand_id
1 'polypeptide(L)' 'MDLVVTAAVAVVVIYTIFKVAFYTIKRVGFNLILGYAAYYVSVNFLHIPVDMTVLMWFLTAVLGPIPVIVVALMHSM' A
#
# COMPACT_ATOMS: atom_id res chain seq x y z
N MET A 1 -6.68 17.14 -34.57
CA MET A 1 -7.53 16.77 -33.42
C MET A 1 -8.03 18.06 -32.80
N ASP A 2 -9.34 18.27 -32.76
CA ASP A 2 -9.92 19.51 -32.22
C ASP A 2 -9.60 19.69 -30.74
N LEU A 3 -9.47 20.96 -30.31
CA LEU A 3 -9.16 21.35 -28.93
C LEU A 3 -10.09 20.64 -27.90
N VAL A 4 -11.36 20.46 -28.27
CA VAL A 4 -12.38 19.78 -27.46
C VAL A 4 -12.05 18.31 -27.24
N VAL A 5 -11.57 17.60 -28.27
CA VAL A 5 -11.20 16.18 -28.18
C VAL A 5 -9.96 16.02 -27.31
N THR A 6 -8.96 16.87 -27.47
CA THR A 6 -7.74 16.85 -26.64
C THR A 6 -8.05 17.14 -25.17
N ALA A 7 -8.93 18.12 -24.89
CA ALA A 7 -9.36 18.43 -23.53
C ALA A 7 -10.14 17.27 -22.90
N ALA A 8 -11.05 16.63 -23.65
CA ALA A 8 -11.80 15.48 -23.17
C ALA A 8 -10.88 14.30 -22.82
N VAL A 9 -9.91 13.99 -23.69
CA VAL A 9 -8.92 12.94 -23.43
C VAL A 9 -8.08 13.27 -22.19
N ALA A 10 -7.64 14.51 -22.03
CA ALA A 10 -6.86 14.93 -20.85
C ALA A 10 -7.64 14.74 -19.54
N VAL A 11 -8.91 15.11 -19.51
CA VAL A 11 -9.78 14.90 -18.33
C VAL A 11 -9.92 13.42 -18.00
N VAL A 12 -10.16 12.57 -19.02
CA VAL A 12 -10.27 11.12 -18.85
C VAL A 12 -8.96 10.57 -18.27
N VAL A 13 -7.82 10.94 -18.83
CA VAL A 13 -6.48 10.48 -18.38
C VAL A 13 -6.21 10.88 -16.94
N ILE A 14 -6.49 12.13 -16.57
CA ILE A 14 -6.33 12.61 -15.19
C ILE A 14 -7.20 11.79 -14.24
N TYR A 15 -8.47 11.57 -14.60
CA TYR A 15 -9.39 10.76 -13.80
C TYR A 15 -8.89 9.32 -13.63
N THR A 16 -8.39 8.68 -14.68
CA THR A 16 -7.85 7.31 -14.56
C THR A 16 -6.60 7.25 -13.69
N ILE A 17 -5.69 8.21 -13.80
CA ILE A 17 -4.48 8.27 -12.95
C ILE A 17 -4.87 8.38 -11.48
N PHE A 18 -5.78 9.30 -11.14
CA PHE A 18 -6.28 9.42 -9.76
C PHE A 18 -6.93 8.12 -9.28
N LYS A 19 -7.80 7.52 -10.09
CA LYS A 19 -8.49 6.28 -9.73
C LYS A 19 -7.53 5.12 -9.49
N VAL A 20 -6.50 4.97 -10.33
CA VAL A 20 -5.45 3.95 -10.16
C VAL A 20 -4.63 4.21 -8.90
N ALA A 21 -4.25 5.47 -8.64
CA ALA A 21 -3.55 5.83 -7.41
C ALA A 21 -4.37 5.49 -6.15
N PHE A 22 -5.66 5.82 -6.13
CA PHE A 22 -6.55 5.48 -5.02
C PHE A 22 -6.74 3.96 -4.86
N TYR A 23 -6.81 3.21 -5.96
CA TYR A 23 -6.89 1.74 -5.92
C TYR A 23 -5.63 1.13 -5.29
N THR A 24 -4.45 1.64 -5.67
CA THR A 24 -3.17 1.24 -5.09
C THR A 24 -3.12 1.51 -3.59
N ILE A 25 -3.52 2.70 -3.14
CA ILE A 25 -3.55 3.04 -1.70
C ILE A 25 -4.49 2.11 -0.92
N LYS A 26 -5.70 1.86 -1.42
CA LYS A 26 -6.66 0.95 -0.77
C LYS A 26 -6.12 -0.48 -0.69
N ARG A 27 -5.51 -0.97 -1.78
CA ARG A 27 -4.88 -2.29 -1.82
C ARG A 27 -3.74 -2.39 -0.81
N VAL A 28 -2.88 -1.37 -0.74
CA VAL A 28 -1.76 -1.34 0.21
C VAL A 28 -2.30 -1.34 1.64
N GLY A 29 -3.25 -0.46 1.96
CA GLY A 29 -3.85 -0.38 3.29
C GLY A 29 -4.47 -1.70 3.75
N PHE A 30 -5.23 -2.37 2.88
CA PHE A 30 -5.85 -3.66 3.22
C PHE A 30 -4.81 -4.76 3.49
N ASN A 31 -3.76 -4.85 2.67
CA ASN A 31 -2.69 -5.82 2.88
C ASN A 31 -1.87 -5.51 4.14
N LEU A 32 -1.70 -4.23 4.48
CA LEU A 32 -1.03 -3.81 5.71
C LEU A 32 -1.84 -4.25 6.94
N ILE A 33 -3.16 -4.00 6.95
CA ILE A 33 -4.06 -4.44 8.02
C ILE A 33 -4.03 -5.98 8.16
N LEU A 34 -4.09 -6.71 7.05
CA LEU A 34 -4.01 -8.17 7.07
C LEU A 34 -2.65 -8.67 7.56
N GLY A 35 -1.55 -8.01 7.18
CA GLY A 35 -0.21 -8.33 7.67
C GLY A 35 -0.09 -8.15 9.18
N TYR A 36 -0.64 -7.05 9.72
CA TYR A 36 -0.71 -6.82 11.16
C TYR A 36 -1.58 -7.84 11.89
N ALA A 37 -2.73 -8.19 11.32
CA ALA A 37 -3.60 -9.23 11.87
C ALA A 37 -2.89 -10.59 11.89
N ALA A 38 -2.19 -10.95 10.81
CA ALA A 38 -1.41 -12.18 10.73
C ALA A 38 -0.25 -12.20 11.74
N TYR A 39 0.45 -11.08 11.92
CA TYR A 39 1.46 -10.92 12.97
C TYR A 39 0.85 -11.13 14.36
N TYR A 40 -0.27 -10.47 14.65
CA TYR A 40 -0.93 -10.55 15.94
C TYR A 40 -1.35 -11.98 16.27
N VAL A 41 -1.94 -12.69 15.29
CA VAL A 41 -2.31 -14.11 15.44
C VAL A 41 -1.09 -14.99 15.66
N SER A 42 -0.01 -14.77 14.89
CA SER A 42 1.20 -15.59 14.95
C SER A 42 1.91 -15.46 16.30
N VAL A 43 2.00 -14.24 16.84
CA VAL A 43 2.70 -13.97 18.10
C VAL A 43 1.84 -14.35 19.31
N ASN A 44 0.55 -13.97 19.33
CA ASN A 44 -0.28 -14.11 20.52
C ASN A 44 -0.98 -15.47 20.64
N PHE A 45 -1.27 -16.15 19.53
CA PHE A 45 -1.99 -17.43 19.55
C PHE A 45 -1.07 -18.60 19.20
N LEU A 46 -0.23 -18.44 18.18
CA LEU A 46 0.66 -19.50 17.73
C LEU A 46 2.03 -19.48 18.44
N HIS A 47 2.33 -18.43 19.21
CA HIS A 47 3.61 -18.23 19.92
C HIS A 47 4.84 -18.33 18.99
N ILE A 48 4.66 -18.00 17.71
CA ILE A 48 5.75 -17.97 16.73
C ILE A 48 6.39 -16.59 16.81
N PRO A 49 7.70 -16.48 17.11
CA PRO A 49 8.40 -15.20 17.11
C PRO A 49 8.56 -14.73 15.66
N VAL A 50 7.61 -13.90 15.20
CA VAL A 50 7.69 -13.22 13.90
C VAL A 50 8.25 -11.83 14.16
N ASP A 51 9.25 -11.41 13.39
CA ASP A 51 9.77 -10.05 13.44
C ASP A 51 8.88 -9.12 12.60
N MET A 52 8.31 -8.09 13.23
CA MET A 52 7.43 -7.12 12.58
C MET A 52 8.13 -6.35 11.46
N THR A 53 9.41 -6.04 11.64
CA THR A 53 10.23 -5.34 10.66
C THR A 53 10.37 -6.19 9.40
N VAL A 54 10.69 -7.48 9.55
CA VAL A 54 10.80 -8.42 8.42
C VAL A 54 9.46 -8.56 7.68
N LEU A 55 8.35 -8.66 8.40
CA LEU A 55 7.01 -8.72 7.81
C LEU A 55 6.69 -7.46 7.00
N MET A 56 7.05 -6.28 7.49
CA MET A 56 6.82 -5.03 6.79
C MET A 56 7.74 -4.82 5.58
N TRP A 57 8.97 -5.34 5.63
CA TRP A 57 9.86 -5.43 4.46
C TRP A 57 9.29 -6.36 3.39
N PHE A 58 8.70 -7.50 3.77
CA PHE A 58 8.01 -8.38 2.83
C PHE A 58 6.80 -7.71 2.18
N LEU A 59 5.98 -7.00 2.97
CA LEU A 59 4.85 -6.23 2.44
C LEU A 59 5.30 -5.13 1.47
N THR A 60 6.46 -4.52 1.72
CA THR A 60 7.08 -3.58 0.79
C THR A 60 7.46 -4.24 -0.54
N ALA A 61 8.09 -5.41 -0.50
CA ALA A 61 8.50 -6.12 -1.71
C ALA A 61 7.29 -6.45 -2.63
N VAL A 62 6.11 -6.65 -2.04
CA VAL A 62 4.88 -6.98 -2.78
C VAL A 62 4.06 -5.74 -3.19
N LEU A 63 4.09 -4.66 -2.39
CA LEU A 63 3.20 -3.51 -2.54
C LEU A 63 3.91 -2.21 -2.98
N GLY A 64 5.22 -2.27 -3.19
CA GLY A 64 6.06 -1.12 -3.58
C GLY A 64 6.57 -0.32 -2.37
N PRO A 65 7.09 0.89 -2.55
CA PRO A 65 7.77 1.66 -1.49
C PRO A 65 6.83 2.23 -0.41
N ILE A 66 5.52 2.12 -0.58
CA ILE A 66 4.53 2.73 0.32
C ILE A 66 4.59 2.13 1.75
N PRO A 67 4.70 0.80 1.95
CA PRO A 67 4.88 0.23 3.29
C PRO A 67 6.23 0.56 3.94
N VAL A 68 7.31 0.85 3.18
CA VAL A 68 8.57 1.37 3.75
C VAL A 68 8.35 2.69 4.46
N ILE A 69 7.53 3.57 3.90
CA ILE A 69 7.22 4.86 4.54
C ILE A 69 6.60 4.63 5.92
N VAL A 70 5.72 3.63 6.04
CA VAL A 70 5.12 3.24 7.33
C VAL A 70 6.18 2.69 8.28
N VAL A 71 7.08 1.82 7.82
CA VAL A 71 8.19 1.30 8.64
C VAL A 71 9.11 2.44 9.11
N ALA A 72 9.47 3.35 8.21
CA ALA A 72 10.34 4.48 8.50
C ALA A 72 9.73 5.41 9.56
N LEU A 73 8.41 5.63 9.50
CA LEU A 73 7.69 6.38 10.52
C LEU A 73 7.67 5.65 11.86
N MET A 74 7.50 4.32 11.87
CA MET A 74 7.52 3.53 13.11
C MET A 74 8.89 3.42 13.77
N HIS A 75 9.98 3.44 12.99
CA HIS A 75 11.35 3.43 13.51
C HIS A 75 11.82 4.81 13.99
N SER A 76 11.13 5.88 13.60
CA SER A 76 11.45 7.28 13.97
C SER A 76 10.66 7.79 15.18
N MET A 77 9.76 6.96 15.73
CA MET A 77 9.01 7.19 16.97
C MET A 77 9.63 6.38 18.11
#